data_AF-A0A8S3K991-F1
#
_entry.id   AF-A0A8S3K991-F1
#
_cell.length_a   1.000
_cell.length_b   1.000
_cell.length_c   1.000
_cell.angle_alpha   90.00
_cell.angle_beta   90.00
_cell.angle_gamma   90.00
#
_symmetry.space_group_name_H-M   'P 1'
#
loop_
_entity.id
_entity.type
_entity.pdbx_description
1 polymer ?
#
loop_
_entity_poly.entity_id
_entity_poly.type
_entity_poly.pdbx_seq_one_letter_code
_entity_poly.pdbx_strand_id
1 'polypeptide(L)'
;MKLDSKRRRLYGRYKLVIDESEDESAINLLLQTGILDSDPARTSIFRMSDFPDDINNELRNVEVLSTIKLCMETGRTIVMINTSRIHGSLYDVFNQNFSIMATGDTRKIFSKVAIGPKTIDVAVHEDFQCIIH
;
A
#
# COMPACT_ATOMS: atom_id res chain seq x y z
N MET A 1 13.33 -25.45 -7.02
CA MET A 1 12.72 -25.35 -8.36
C MET A 1 12.60 -23.87 -8.72
N LYS A 2 13.51 -23.32 -9.52
CA LYS A 2 13.43 -21.92 -9.98
C LYS A 2 12.34 -21.86 -11.06
N LEU A 3 11.23 -21.18 -10.77
CA LEU A 3 10.15 -21.00 -11.74
C LEU A 3 10.62 -20.14 -12.93
N ASP A 4 10.15 -20.55 -14.10
CA ASP A 4 10.41 -19.97 -15.41
C ASP A 4 10.12 -18.45 -15.44
N SER A 5 11.06 -17.70 -16.00
CA SER A 5 11.11 -16.23 -16.03
C SER A 5 9.98 -15.56 -16.84
N LYS A 6 9.15 -16.35 -17.54
CA LYS A 6 8.14 -15.87 -18.50
C LYS A 6 6.78 -15.44 -17.94
N ARG A 7 6.56 -15.49 -16.61
CA ARG A 7 5.29 -15.05 -15.99
C ARG A 7 5.47 -14.18 -14.74
N ARG A 8 6.47 -13.30 -14.73
CA ARG A 8 6.42 -12.13 -13.85
C ARG A 8 5.72 -11.03 -14.64
N ARG A 9 4.44 -10.76 -14.35
CA ARG A 9 3.96 -9.37 -14.47
C ARG A 9 5.00 -8.57 -13.70
N LEU A 10 5.79 -7.74 -14.38
CA LEU A 10 6.75 -6.87 -13.73
C LEU A 10 5.90 -5.97 -12.84
N TYR A 11 5.80 -6.29 -11.54
CA TYR A 11 5.13 -5.42 -10.58
C TYR A 11 5.93 -4.13 -10.61
N GLY A 12 5.43 -3.12 -11.33
CA GLY A 12 6.03 -1.81 -11.30
C GLY A 12 6.22 -1.42 -9.85
N ARG A 13 7.40 -0.89 -9.51
CA ARG A 13 7.65 -0.42 -8.15
C ARG A 13 6.56 0.56 -7.74
N TYR A 14 6.29 0.62 -6.44
CA TYR A 14 5.45 1.68 -5.88
C TYR A 14 6.09 3.03 -6.15
N LYS A 15 5.25 4.07 -6.19
CA LYS A 15 5.65 5.39 -6.66
C LYS A 15 5.89 6.28 -5.46
N LEU A 16 6.97 7.04 -5.48
CA LEU A 16 7.16 8.17 -4.60
C LEU A 16 6.88 9.42 -5.43
N VAL A 17 5.90 10.20 -4.99
CA VAL A 17 5.59 11.51 -5.55
C VAL A 17 6.21 12.52 -4.59
N ILE A 18 7.15 13.31 -5.09
CA ILE A 18 7.74 14.41 -4.32
C ILE A 18 7.01 15.68 -4.73
N ASP A 19 6.45 16.35 -3.75
CA ASP A 19 5.64 17.55 -3.91
C ASP A 19 6.07 18.55 -2.85
N GLU A 20 6.59 19.70 -3.29
CA GLU A 20 7.01 20.78 -2.40
C GLU A 20 5.86 21.74 -2.05
N SER A 21 4.67 21.53 -2.62
CA SER A 21 3.49 22.35 -2.32
C SER A 21 2.92 22.04 -0.94
N GLU A 22 2.36 23.06 -0.29
CA GLU A 22 1.73 22.93 1.03
C GLU A 22 0.32 22.32 0.96
N ASP A 23 -0.22 22.05 -0.24
CA ASP A 23 -1.62 21.71 -0.49
C ASP A 23 -1.85 20.37 -1.23
N GLU A 24 -0.83 19.50 -1.26
CA GLU A 24 -0.90 18.20 -1.95
C GLU A 24 -1.28 18.33 -3.44
N SER A 25 -0.86 19.43 -4.09
CA SER A 25 -1.26 19.78 -5.45
C SER A 25 -0.96 18.67 -6.46
N ALA A 26 0.12 17.91 -6.28
CA ALA A 26 0.44 16.78 -7.13
C ALA A 26 -0.63 15.68 -7.06
N ILE A 27 -1.10 15.33 -5.86
CA ILE A 27 -2.17 14.32 -5.68
C ILE A 27 -3.48 14.82 -6.26
N ASN A 28 -3.83 16.09 -6.04
CA ASN A 28 -5.01 16.70 -6.62
C ASN A 28 -4.97 16.67 -8.15
N LEU A 29 -3.84 16.97 -8.76
CA LEU A 29 -3.67 16.90 -10.21
C LEU A 29 -3.84 15.46 -10.73
N LEU A 30 -3.28 14.46 -10.03
CA LEU A 30 -3.43 13.05 -10.41
C LEU A 30 -4.89 12.59 -10.37
N LEU A 31 -5.67 13.06 -9.39
CA LEU A 31 -7.11 12.80 -9.31
C LEU A 31 -7.89 13.52 -10.43
N GLN A 32 -7.62 14.81 -10.64
CA GLN A 32 -8.32 15.62 -11.66
C GLN A 32 -8.08 15.13 -13.08
N THR A 33 -6.87 14.64 -13.37
CA THR A 33 -6.50 14.09 -14.68
C THR A 33 -7.00 12.66 -14.90
N GLY A 34 -7.57 12.02 -13.87
CA GLY A 34 -8.06 10.64 -13.93
C GLY A 34 -6.94 9.59 -13.93
N ILE A 35 -5.69 9.97 -13.60
CA ILE A 35 -4.60 9.02 -13.38
C ILE A 35 -4.87 8.22 -12.10
N LEU A 36 -5.36 8.91 -11.06
CA LEU A 36 -5.96 8.30 -9.89
C LEU A 36 -7.46 8.37 -9.99
N ASP A 37 -8.12 7.26 -9.68
CA ASP A 37 -9.56 7.19 -9.64
C ASP A 37 -10.07 7.92 -8.39
N SER A 38 -11.06 8.80 -8.55
CA SER A 38 -11.69 9.49 -7.42
C SER A 38 -12.68 8.61 -6.64
N ASP A 39 -13.08 7.46 -7.17
CA ASP A 39 -13.95 6.50 -6.50
C ASP A 39 -13.22 5.85 -5.29
N PRO A 40 -13.72 6.02 -4.05
CA PRO A 40 -13.17 5.39 -2.86
C PRO A 40 -13.10 3.84 -2.93
N ALA A 41 -13.92 3.22 -3.79
CA ALA A 41 -13.88 1.78 -4.02
C ALA A 41 -12.64 1.33 -4.81
N ARG A 42 -11.98 2.24 -5.53
CA ARG A 42 -10.80 2.00 -6.38
C ARG A 42 -9.53 2.62 -5.82
N THR A 43 -9.62 3.82 -5.25
CA THR A 43 -8.49 4.53 -4.62
C THR A 43 -8.82 4.90 -3.18
N SER A 44 -7.95 4.54 -2.24
CA SER A 44 -8.07 4.94 -0.84
C SER A 44 -6.92 5.86 -0.44
N ILE A 45 -7.24 7.04 0.07
CA ILE A 45 -6.25 8.03 0.51
C ILE A 45 -6.13 7.97 2.02
N PHE A 46 -4.94 7.67 2.52
CA PHE A 46 -4.59 7.65 3.93
C PHE A 46 -3.79 8.90 4.27
N ARG A 47 -4.41 9.79 5.05
CA ARG A 47 -3.77 10.96 5.64
C ARG A 47 -3.56 10.73 7.12
N MET A 48 -2.34 10.94 7.57
CA MET A 48 -1.96 10.81 8.97
C MET A 48 -1.56 12.17 9.53
N SER A 49 -2.14 12.51 10.68
CA SER A 49 -1.89 13.76 11.39
C SER A 49 -0.51 13.74 12.07
N ASP A 50 0.21 14.86 12.01
CA ASP A 50 1.47 15.08 12.73
C ASP A 50 1.27 15.83 14.06
N PHE A 51 0.03 16.04 14.50
CA PHE A 51 -0.22 16.61 15.83
C PHE A 51 0.32 15.65 16.91
N PRO A 52 1.02 16.16 17.95
CA PRO A 52 1.67 15.31 18.96
C PRO A 52 0.75 14.30 19.64
N ASP A 53 -0.51 14.70 19.87
CA ASP A 53 -1.52 13.84 20.50
C ASP A 53 -1.97 12.68 19.58
N ASP A 54 -1.89 12.86 18.26
CA ASP A 54 -2.24 11.84 17.27
C ASP A 54 -1.07 10.90 16.94
N ILE A 55 0.17 11.35 17.14
CA ILE A 55 1.38 10.56 16.87
C ILE A 55 1.46 9.34 17.79
N ASN A 56 1.09 9.51 19.07
CA ASN A 56 1.16 8.45 20.08
C ASN A 56 -0.07 7.51 20.06
N ASN A 57 -0.99 7.71 19.11
CA ASN A 57 -2.19 6.91 19.01
C ASN A 57 -1.94 5.61 18.22
N GLU A 58 -1.42 4.60 18.92
CA GLU A 58 -1.17 3.26 18.35
C GLU A 58 -2.44 2.60 17.79
N LEU A 59 -3.61 2.86 18.40
CA LEU A 59 -4.87 2.33 17.89
C LEU A 59 -5.16 2.86 16.48
N ARG A 60 -4.89 4.15 16.24
CA ARG A 60 -5.05 4.76 14.92
C ARG A 60 -4.12 4.13 13.88
N ASN A 61 -2.88 3.80 14.26
CA ASN A 61 -1.94 3.12 13.38
C ASN A 61 -2.47 1.72 13.00
N VAL A 62 -2.99 0.97 13.98
CA VAL A 62 -3.59 -0.36 13.77
C VAL A 62 -4.82 -0.29 12.86
N GLU A 63 -5.70 0.70 13.03
CA GLU A 63 -6.87 0.91 12.17
C GLU A 63 -6.48 1.17 10.72
N VAL A 64 -5.52 2.09 10.50
CA VAL A 64 -5.06 2.42 9.15
C VAL A 64 -4.39 1.21 8.50
N LEU A 65 -3.51 0.51 9.20
CA LEU A 65 -2.85 -0.69 8.70
C LEU A 65 -3.84 -1.82 8.38
N SER A 66 -4.89 -1.97 9.19
CA SER A 66 -5.95 -2.95 8.94
C SER A 66 -6.75 -2.61 7.68
N THR A 67 -6.95 -1.32 7.40
CA THR A 67 -7.61 -0.85 6.18
C THR A 67 -6.69 -1.01 4.96
N ILE A 68 -5.39 -0.74 5.09
CA ILE A 68 -4.39 -0.98 4.05
C ILE A 68 -4.34 -2.46 3.70
N LYS A 69 -4.34 -3.35 4.70
CA LYS A 69 -4.46 -4.80 4.49
C LYS A 69 -5.64 -5.15 3.60
N LEU A 70 -6.83 -4.60 3.88
CA LEU A 70 -8.02 -4.84 3.05
C LEU A 70 -7.81 -4.34 1.62
N CYS A 71 -7.19 -3.17 1.44
CA CYS A 71 -6.87 -2.62 0.12
C CYS A 71 -5.90 -3.53 -0.66
N MET A 72 -4.89 -4.08 0.01
CA MET A 72 -3.97 -5.07 -0.56
C MET A 72 -4.71 -6.31 -1.04
N GLU A 73 -5.63 -6.84 -0.23
CA GLU A 73 -6.40 -8.05 -0.54
C GLU A 73 -7.40 -7.84 -1.69
N THR A 74 -7.91 -6.60 -1.84
CA THR A 74 -8.95 -6.25 -2.82
C THR A 74 -8.43 -5.54 -4.07
N GLY A 75 -7.13 -5.24 -4.15
CA GLY A 75 -6.52 -4.60 -5.31
C GLY A 75 -6.81 -3.12 -5.45
N ARG A 76 -7.15 -2.44 -4.36
CA ARG A 76 -7.36 -0.99 -4.37
C ARG A 76 -6.03 -0.25 -4.41
N THR A 77 -5.96 0.83 -5.17
CA THR A 77 -4.82 1.74 -5.11
C THR A 77 -4.85 2.48 -3.78
N ILE A 78 -3.70 2.62 -3.13
CA ILE A 78 -3.56 3.44 -1.93
C ILE A 78 -2.67 4.64 -2.22
N VAL A 79 -3.07 5.79 -1.68
CA VAL A 79 -2.25 7.00 -1.60
C VAL A 79 -1.96 7.24 -0.13
N MET A 80 -0.69 7.32 0.22
CA MET A 80 -0.21 7.46 1.58
C MET A 80 0.44 8.84 1.73
N ILE A 81 -0.16 9.70 2.56
CA ILE A 81 0.26 11.08 2.80
C ILE A 81 0.60 11.24 4.29
N ASN A 82 1.81 11.72 4.57
CA ASN A 82 2.33 11.89 5.94
C ASN A 82 2.28 10.61 6.80
N THR A 83 2.48 9.44 6.18
CA THR A 83 2.35 8.13 6.86
C THR A 83 3.68 7.51 7.28
N SER A 84 4.74 8.32 7.43
CA SER A 84 6.11 7.83 7.70
C SER A 84 6.16 6.87 8.90
N ARG A 85 5.37 7.15 9.94
CA ARG A 85 5.30 6.33 11.16
C ARG A 85 4.86 4.88 10.97
N ILE A 86 4.11 4.57 9.90
CA ILE A 86 3.70 3.19 9.60
C ILE A 86 4.49 2.54 8.45
N HIS A 87 5.49 3.23 7.89
CA HIS A 87 6.29 2.68 6.80
C HIS A 87 7.06 1.42 7.24
N GLY A 88 7.54 1.38 8.49
CA GLY A 88 8.19 0.20 9.06
C GLY A 88 7.28 -1.04 9.07
N SER A 89 5.97 -0.84 9.31
CA SER A 89 4.98 -1.92 9.28
C SER A 89 4.73 -2.50 7.89
N LEU A 90 5.05 -1.73 6.84
CA LEU A 90 4.85 -2.09 5.43
C LEU A 90 6.18 -2.40 4.72
N TYR A 91 7.26 -2.60 5.47
CA TYR A 91 8.60 -2.75 4.92
C TYR A 91 8.72 -3.85 3.87
N ASP A 92 8.19 -5.05 4.15
CA ASP A 92 8.20 -6.16 3.19
C ASP A 92 7.37 -5.85 1.94
N VAL A 93 6.26 -5.12 2.10
CA VAL A 93 5.40 -4.67 1.00
C VAL A 93 6.19 -3.74 0.09
N PHE A 94 6.80 -2.68 0.65
CA PHE A 94 7.55 -1.68 -0.11
C PHE A 94 8.76 -2.25 -0.85
N ASN A 95 9.44 -3.22 -0.24
CA ASN A 95 10.56 -3.91 -0.87
C ASN A 95 10.14 -5.01 -1.85
N GLN A 96 8.83 -5.19 -2.07
CA GLN A 96 8.28 -6.27 -2.87
C GLN A 96 8.78 -7.67 -2.43
N ASN A 97 9.00 -7.84 -1.12
CA ASN A 97 9.34 -9.13 -0.54
C ASN A 97 8.06 -9.99 -0.50
N PHE A 98 7.84 -10.69 -1.61
CA PHE A 98 6.63 -11.47 -1.83
C PHE A 98 6.91 -12.97 -1.81
N SER A 99 6.08 -13.70 -1.08
CA SER A 99 5.97 -15.15 -1.19
C SER A 99 4.86 -15.49 -2.17
N ILE A 100 5.04 -16.58 -2.92
CA ILE A 100 4.09 -17.02 -3.94
C ILE A 100 3.66 -18.43 -3.58
N MET A 101 2.36 -18.63 -3.42
CA MET A 101 1.75 -19.95 -3.33
C MET A 101 1.06 -20.25 -4.65
N ALA A 102 1.52 -21.28 -5.34
CA ALA A 102 0.89 -21.76 -6.57
C ALA A 102 0.19 -23.09 -6.27
N THR A 103 -1.13 -23.13 -6.49
CA THR A 103 -1.95 -24.33 -6.33
C THR A 103 -2.70 -24.59 -7.63
N GLY A 104 -2.23 -25.56 -8.41
CA GLY A 104 -2.71 -25.77 -9.78
C GLY A 104 -2.46 -24.53 -10.66
N ASP A 105 -3.51 -24.04 -11.32
CA ASP A 105 -3.45 -22.82 -12.14
C ASP A 105 -3.60 -21.52 -11.35
N THR A 106 -3.92 -21.60 -10.05
CA THR A 106 -4.11 -20.41 -9.21
C THR A 106 -2.80 -20.01 -8.54
N ARG A 107 -2.47 -18.72 -8.64
CA ARG A 107 -1.31 -18.12 -7.98
C ARG A 107 -1.79 -17.08 -6.98
N LYS A 108 -1.39 -17.22 -5.72
CA LYS A 108 -1.60 -16.22 -4.68
C LYS A 108 -0.26 -15.64 -4.25
N ILE A 109 -0.24 -14.33 -4.07
CA ILE A 109 0.93 -13.57 -3.67
C ILE A 109 0.68 -13.09 -2.25
N PHE A 110 1.68 -13.18 -1.40
CA PHE A 110 1.60 -12.70 -0.03
C PHE A 110 2.79 -11.82 0.31
N SER A 111 2.59 -10.86 1.19
CA SER A 111 3.63 -10.06 1.80
C SER A 111 3.38 -9.93 3.29
N LYS A 112 4.42 -9.67 4.06
CA LYS A 112 4.29 -9.49 5.50
C LYS A 112 3.89 -8.06 5.83
N VAL A 113 2.94 -7.93 6.75
CA VAL A 113 2.54 -6.63 7.32
C VAL A 113 2.54 -6.76 8.84
N ALA A 114 3.19 -5.82 9.53
CA ALA A 114 3.15 -5.74 10.98
C ALA A 114 1.98 -4.84 11.43
N ILE A 115 1.00 -5.42 12.12
CA ILE A 115 -0.17 -4.73 12.65
C ILE A 115 -0.19 -4.92 14.17
N GLY A 116 0.07 -3.82 14.91
CA GLY A 116 0.28 -3.89 16.35
C GLY A 116 1.44 -4.85 16.69
N PRO A 117 1.26 -5.80 17.62
CA PRO A 117 2.33 -6.72 18.02
C PRO A 117 2.52 -7.93 17.10
N LYS A 118 1.77 -8.03 15.99
CA LYS A 118 1.74 -9.23 15.12
C LYS A 118 2.21 -8.91 13.71
N THR A 119 3.04 -9.80 13.17
CA THR A 119 3.36 -9.83 11.74
C THR A 119 2.50 -10.91 11.09
N ILE A 120 1.76 -10.54 10.05
CA ILE A 120 0.84 -11.44 9.34
C ILE A 120 1.16 -11.50 7.86
N ASP A 121 0.91 -12.65 7.22
CA ASP A 121 0.95 -12.78 5.77
C ASP A 121 -0.35 -12.25 5.17
N VAL A 122 -0.25 -11.20 4.37
CA VAL A 122 -1.37 -10.52 3.71
C VAL A 122 -1.36 -10.87 2.23
N ALA A 123 -2.51 -11.30 1.70
CA ALA A 123 -2.62 -11.53 0.27
C ALA A 123 -2.53 -10.21 -0.49
N VAL A 124 -1.71 -10.17 -1.53
CA VAL A 124 -1.51 -9.01 -2.38
C VAL A 124 -2.17 -9.27 -3.72
N HIS A 125 -3.24 -8.55 -3.99
CA HIS A 125 -3.92 -8.57 -5.28
C HIS A 125 -3.00 -8.00 -6.37
N GLU A 126 -3.06 -8.54 -7.58
CA GLU A 126 -2.13 -8.15 -8.65
C GLU A 126 -2.28 -6.70 -9.11
N ASP A 127 -3.49 -6.15 -8.97
CA ASP A 127 -3.80 -4.75 -9.33
C ASP A 127 -3.57 -3.77 -8.17
N PHE A 128 -3.16 -4.25 -6.98
CA PHE A 128 -2.82 -3.35 -5.87
C PHE A 128 -1.67 -2.43 -6.27
N GLN A 129 -1.84 -1.13 -6.02
CA GLN A 129 -0.82 -0.11 -6.23
C GLN A 129 -0.68 0.73 -4.97
N CYS A 130 0.54 1.18 -4.70
CA CYS A 130 0.83 2.11 -3.63
C CYS A 130 1.58 3.32 -4.18
N ILE A 131 1.14 4.50 -3.72
CA ILE A 131 1.75 5.80 -3.98
C ILE A 131 2.02 6.44 -2.64
N ILE A 132 3.27 6.83 -2.43
CA ILE A 132 3.74 7.55 -1.26
C ILE A 132 3.91 9.01 -1.71
N HIS A 133 3.37 9.91 -0.92
CA HIS A 133 3.50 11.36 -1.05
C HIS A 133 4.07 11.89 0.26
#